data_AF-A0A3D5YFF8-F1
#
_entry.id   AF-A0A3D5YFF8-F1
#
_cell.length_a   1.000
_cell.length_b   1.000
_cell.length_c   1.000
_cell.angle_alpha   90.00
_cell.angle_beta   90.00
_cell.angle_gamma   90.00
#
_symmetry.space_group_name_H-M   'P 1'
#
loop_
_entity.id
_entity.type
_entity.pdbx_description
1 polymer ?
#
loop_
_entity_poly.entity_id
_entity_poly.type
_entity_poly.pdbx_seq_one_letter_code
_entity_poly.pdbx_strand_id
1 'polypeptide(L)' 'MNIPQNILDRYKKQGRILPWRQTKDPYAIHISEVMLQQTQVERVIPYFHQWMKDFPDYVSLAKATKTDLLKHRS' A
#
# COMPACT_ATOMS: atom_id res chain seq x y z
N MET A 1 -16.56 11.15 17.17
CA MET A 1 -17.04 10.18 16.17
C MET A 1 -17.18 8.83 16.86
N ASN A 2 -18.40 8.29 17.02
CA ASN A 2 -18.62 7.01 17.70
C ASN A 2 -18.73 5.91 16.63
N ILE A 3 -17.75 5.02 16.54
CA ILE A 3 -17.79 3.91 15.57
C ILE A 3 -18.55 2.76 16.24
N PRO A 4 -19.66 2.27 15.64
CA PRO A 4 -20.41 1.15 16.19
C PRO A 4 -19.55 -0.10 16.41
N GLN A 5 -19.67 -0.72 17.59
CA GLN A 5 -18.87 -1.90 17.96
C GLN A 5 -19.10 -3.08 17.00
N ASN A 6 -20.32 -3.26 16.51
CA ASN A 6 -20.65 -4.30 15.53
C ASN A 6 -19.88 -4.13 14.20
N ILE A 7 -19.57 -2.90 13.78
CA ILE A 7 -18.76 -2.63 12.58
C ILE A 7 -17.30 -3.03 12.85
N LEU A 8 -16.77 -2.69 14.03
CA LEU A 8 -15.41 -3.06 14.42
C LEU A 8 -15.26 -4.58 14.50
N ASP A 9 -16.21 -5.28 15.10
CA ASP A 9 -16.17 -6.74 15.25
C ASP A 9 -16.29 -7.44 13.89
N ARG A 10 -17.13 -6.94 12.99
CA ARG A 10 -17.22 -7.46 11.62
C ARG A 10 -15.92 -7.23 10.86
N TYR A 11 -15.33 -6.04 10.96
CA TYR A 11 -14.06 -5.73 10.31
C TYR A 11 -12.92 -6.61 10.83
N LYS A 12 -12.86 -6.86 12.15
CA LYS A 12 -11.89 -7.79 12.74
C LYS A 12 -12.05 -9.22 12.20
N LYS A 13 -13.29 -9.68 11.97
CA LYS A 13 -13.58 -11.06 11.51
C LYS A 13 -13.43 -11.25 9.99
N GLN A 14 -13.79 -10.25 9.19
CA GLN A 14 -13.95 -10.36 7.73
C GLN A 14 -13.04 -9.41 6.94
N GLY A 15 -12.21 -8.63 7.62
CA GLY A 15 -11.27 -7.70 6.99
C GLY A 15 -10.32 -8.43 6.06
N ARG A 16 -10.22 -7.95 4.82
CA ARG A 16 -9.26 -8.47 3.85
C ARG A 16 -7.84 -8.35 4.40
N ILE A 17 -7.08 -9.42 4.25
CA ILE A 17 -5.64 -9.44 4.46
C ILE A 17 -5.00 -8.75 3.25
N LEU A 18 -4.39 -7.59 3.47
CA LEU A 18 -3.71 -6.81 2.44
C LEU A 18 -2.29 -6.49 2.92
N PRO A 19 -1.27 -6.50 2.06
CA PRO A 19 0.13 -6.31 2.48
C PRO A 19 0.35 -5.03 3.29
N TRP A 20 -0.21 -3.91 2.83
CA TRP A 20 -0.12 -2.61 3.50
C TRP A 20 -0.94 -2.51 4.80
N ARG A 21 -1.83 -3.47 5.09
CA ARG A 21 -2.54 -3.57 6.39
C ARG A 21 -1.81 -4.42 7.41
N GLN A 22 -0.76 -5.14 7.01
CA GLN A 22 0.05 -5.98 7.90
C GLN A 22 1.28 -5.25 8.45
N THR A 23 1.44 -3.97 8.13
CA THR A 23 2.54 -3.13 8.58
C THR A 23 2.02 -1.87 9.27
N LYS A 24 2.88 -1.25 10.09
CA LYS A 24 2.68 0.08 10.67
C LYS A 24 3.64 1.13 10.09
N ASP A 25 4.43 0.74 9.08
CA ASP A 25 5.37 1.63 8.42
C ASP A 25 4.63 2.74 7.66
N PRO A 26 4.83 4.03 8.03
CA PRO A 26 4.21 5.16 7.34
C PRO A 26 4.55 5.23 5.84
N TYR A 27 5.74 4.80 5.42
CA TYR A 27 6.13 4.81 4.01
C TYR A 27 5.31 3.79 3.22
N ALA A 28 5.30 2.54 3.66
CA ALA A 28 4.51 1.48 3.04
C ALA A 28 3.00 1.82 2.98
N ILE A 29 2.46 2.42 4.05
CA ILE A 29 1.06 2.87 4.08
C ILE A 29 0.83 3.97 3.04
N HIS A 30 1.66 5.01 3.02
CA HIS A 30 1.53 6.12 2.08
C HIS A 30 1.61 5.67 0.61
N ILE A 31 2.58 4.82 0.27
CA ILE A 31 2.70 4.27 -1.10
C ILE A 31 1.45 3.48 -1.49
N SER A 32 0.90 2.67 -0.58
CA SER A 32 -0.32 1.93 -0.85
C SER A 32 -1.51 2.84 -1.15
N GLU A 33 -1.62 3.97 -0.43
CA GLU A 33 -2.69 4.94 -0.64
C GLU A 33 -2.58 5.63 -2.00
N VAL A 34 -1.37 6.03 -2.40
CA VAL A 34 -1.11 6.62 -3.73
C VAL A 34 -1.46 5.63 -4.84
N MET A 35 -1.01 4.39 -4.74
CA MET A 35 -1.30 3.36 -5.75
C MET A 35 -2.79 3.02 -5.85
N LEU A 36 -3.54 3.10 -4.74
CA LEU A 36 -4.97 2.81 -4.71
C LEU A 36 -5.84 3.94 -5.27
N GLN A 37 -5.25 5.10 -5.59
CA GLN A 37 -5.99 6.17 -6.27
C GLN A 37 -6.39 5.70 -7.67
N GLN A 38 -7.69 5.68 -7.94
CA GLN A 38 -8.28 5.29 -9.24
C GLN A 38 -7.86 3.89 -9.75
N THR A 39 -7.29 3.03 -8.89
CA THR A 39 -6.81 1.68 -9.24
C THR A 39 -7.43 0.62 -8.33
N GLN A 40 -7.79 -0.53 -8.90
CA GLN A 40 -8.39 -1.61 -8.13
C GLN A 40 -7.35 -2.36 -7.28
N VAL A 41 -7.75 -2.78 -6.08
CA VAL A 41 -6.88 -3.46 -5.09
C VAL A 41 -6.11 -4.65 -5.68
N GLU A 42 -6.78 -5.49 -6.49
CA GLU A 42 -6.17 -6.69 -7.06
C GLU A 42 -5.00 -6.37 -8.00
N ARG A 43 -5.10 -5.26 -8.73
CA ARG A 43 -4.02 -4.77 -9.58
C ARG A 43 -2.86 -4.21 -8.75
N VAL A 44 -3.15 -3.55 -7.63
CA VAL A 44 -2.11 -2.91 -6.79
C VAL A 44 -1.22 -3.93 -6.07
N ILE A 45 -1.75 -5.08 -5.65
CA ILE A 45 -1.00 -6.07 -4.85
C ILE A 45 0.38 -6.42 -5.46
N PRO A 46 0.50 -6.88 -6.71
CA PRO A 46 1.81 -7.22 -7.29
C PRO A 46 2.73 -6.00 -7.45
N TYR A 47 2.19 -4.84 -7.81
CA TYR A 47 2.97 -3.60 -7.94
C TYR A 47 3.51 -3.11 -6.61
N PHE A 48 2.70 -3.21 -5.55
CA PHE A 48 3.11 -2.87 -4.20
C PHE A 48 4.27 -3.75 -3.73
N HIS A 49 4.20 -5.07 -3.93
CA HIS A 49 5.30 -5.97 -3.56
C HIS A 49 6.60 -5.64 -4.31
N GLN A 50 6.53 -5.40 -5.62
CA GLN A 50 7.71 -5.06 -6.40
C GLN A 50 8.27 -3.68 -6.01
N TRP A 51 7.40 -2.70 -5.78
CA TRP A 51 7.80 -1.37 -5.34
C TRP A 51 8.50 -1.41 -3.99
N MET A 52 7.93 -2.09 -3.00
CA MET A 52 8.52 -2.18 -1.66
C MET A 52 9.85 -2.95 -1.64
N LYS A 53 10.11 -3.79 -2.66
CA LYS A 53 11.40 -4.45 -2.85
C LYS A 53 12.46 -3.50 -3.40
N ASP A 54 12.09 -2.68 -4.39
CA ASP A 54 13.04 -1.81 -5.10
C ASP A 54 13.25 -0.46 -4.39
N PHE A 55 12.19 0.06 -3.75
CA PHE A 55 12.16 1.29 -2.98
C PHE A 55 11.53 1.02 -1.60
N PRO A 56 12.28 0.47 -0.63
CA PRO A 56 11.74 0.15 0.70
C PRO A 56 11.48 1.38 1.58
N ASP A 57 11.99 2.56 1.23
CA ASP A 57 11.86 3.79 2.03
C ASP A 57 11.91 5.07 1.18
N TYR A 58 11.72 6.24 1.82
CA TYR A 58 11.82 7.53 1.14
C TYR A 58 13.22 7.82 0.57
N VAL A 59 14.28 7.30 1.19
CA VAL A 59 15.67 7.59 0.81
C VAL A 59 16.03 6.87 -0.49
N SER A 60 15.65 5.60 -0.61
CA SER A 60 15.77 4.79 -1.82
C SER A 60 14.91 5.35 -2.95
N LEU A 61 13.67 5.75 -2.65
CA LEU A 61 12.80 6.42 -3.62
C LEU A 61 13.41 7.74 -4.12
N ALA A 62 13.96 8.56 -3.23
CA ALA A 62 14.57 9.84 -3.60
C ALA A 62 15.83 9.69 -4.47
N LYS A 63 16.48 8.53 -4.43
CA LYS A 63 17.64 8.19 -5.27
C LYS A 63 17.26 7.55 -6.61
N ALA A 64 15.99 7.19 -6.80
CA ALA A 64 15.52 6.52 -8.00
C ALA A 64 15.60 7.46 -9.22
N THR A 65 16.04 6.93 -10.36
CA THR A 65 15.97 7.68 -11.61
C THR A 65 14.54 7.65 -12.16
N LYS A 66 14.21 8.59 -13.06
CA LYS A 66 12.93 8.56 -13.78
C LYS A 66 12.70 7.22 -14.50
N THR A 67 13.76 6.65 -15.06
CA THR A 67 13.71 5.34 -15.74
C THR A 67 13.37 4.21 -14.78
N ASP A 68 13.89 4.25 -13.55
CA ASP A 68 13.56 3.25 -12.53
C ASP A 68 12.09 3.34 -12.14
N LEU A 69 11.58 4.55 -11.91
CA LEU A 69 10.17 4.76 -11.57
C LEU A 69 9.21 4.31 -12.68
N LEU A 70 9.56 4.51 -13.95
CA LEU A 70 8.72 4.13 -15.09
C LEU A 70 8.52 2.62 -15.21
N LYS A 71 9.40 1.79 -14.65
CA LYS A 71 9.24 0.33 -14.60
C LYS A 71 8.05 -0.09 -13.72
N HIS A 72 7.58 0.78 -12.83
CA HIS A 72 6.49 0.51 -11.89
C HIS A 72 5.18 1.24 -12.24
N ARG A 73 5.00 1.69 -13.49
CA ARG A 73 3.71 2.26 -13.91
C ARG A 73 2.61 1.19 -13.82
N SER A 74 1.62 1.45 -12.96
CA SER A 74 0.37 0.71 -12.80
C SER A 74 -0.51 0.72 -14.05
#